data_AF-A0A8B6Y1W4-F1
#
_entry.id   AF-A0A8B6Y1W4-F1
#
_cell.length_a   1.000
_cell.length_b   1.000
_cell.length_c   1.000
_cell.angle_alpha   90.00
_cell.angle_beta   90.00
_cell.angle_gamma   90.00
#
_symmetry.space_group_name_H-M   'P 1'
#
loop_
_entity.id
_entity.type
_entity.pdbx_description
1 polymer ?
#
loop_
_entity_poly.entity_id
_entity_poly.type
_entity_poly.pdbx_seq_one_letter_code
_entity_poly.pdbx_strand_id
1 'polypeptide(L)'
;MLLEDSEDLNQNTEANPFKFLPCPHVSCSETNIFNILAKPHDFQIDGVLFYHRLSQYRPGRNPLVGWLKPYMIPDILGIEVPVINTNDAPVEFNRDVLMEANKKLQKTTKDTSFVVSKSPKSDISMK
;
A
#
# COMPACT_ATOMS: atom_id res chain seq x y z
N MET A 1 11.40 2.11 19.21
CA MET A 1 12.02 3.31 18.63
C MET A 1 11.18 3.65 17.42
N LEU A 2 10.29 4.63 17.57
CA LEU A 2 9.49 5.12 16.46
C LEU A 2 10.43 5.90 15.53
N LEU A 3 10.13 5.93 14.23
CA LEU A 3 10.91 6.72 13.25
C LEU A 3 10.95 8.21 13.64
N GLU A 4 9.95 8.67 14.40
CA GLU A 4 9.84 10.02 14.96
C GLU A 4 10.85 10.31 16.08
N ASP A 5 11.42 9.27 16.72
CA ASP A 5 12.36 9.42 17.84
C ASP A 5 13.81 9.65 17.39
N SER A 6 14.07 9.55 16.08
CA SER A 6 15.41 9.61 15.49
C SER A 6 15.52 10.78 14.51
N GLU A 7 15.92 11.94 15.04
CA GLU A 7 16.01 13.22 14.32
C GLU A 7 16.95 13.15 13.09
N ASP A 8 17.95 12.28 13.14
CA ASP A 8 18.95 12.09 12.09
C ASP A 8 18.41 11.43 10.81
N LEU A 9 17.29 10.70 10.90
CA LEU A 9 16.76 9.95 9.75
C LEU A 9 16.07 10.85 8.72
N ASN A 10 15.59 12.03 9.12
CA ASN A 10 14.93 12.99 8.23
C ASN A 10 15.91 13.94 7.52
N GLN A 11 17.19 13.88 7.86
CA GLN A 11 18.22 14.74 7.29
C GLN A 11 19.18 13.95 6.42
N ASN A 12 19.82 14.65 5.48
CA ASN A 12 20.89 14.09 4.70
C ASN A 12 22.20 14.41 5.44
N THR A 13 22.88 13.37 5.91
CA THR A 13 24.13 13.45 6.68
C THR A 13 25.14 12.50 6.05
N GLU A 14 26.44 12.64 6.32
CA GLU A 14 27.47 11.74 5.78
C GLU A 14 27.21 10.26 6.13
N ALA A 15 26.64 9.97 7.30
CA ALA A 15 26.24 8.62 7.71
C ALA A 15 24.88 8.17 7.11
N ASN A 16 24.05 9.11 6.65
CA ASN A 16 22.72 8.83 6.09
C ASN A 16 22.45 9.68 4.84
N PRO A 17 22.82 9.19 3.64
CA PRO A 17 22.60 9.93 2.40
C PRO A 17 21.13 9.98 1.97
N PHE A 18 20.25 9.16 2.58
CA PHE A 18 18.84 9.02 2.18
C PHE A 18 17.89 9.42 3.32
N LYS A 19 17.00 10.39 3.05
CA LYS A 19 16.02 10.82 4.03
C LYS A 19 14.89 9.81 4.16
N PHE A 20 14.54 9.43 5.37
CA PHE A 20 13.42 8.54 5.69
C PHE A 20 12.22 9.33 6.19
N LEU A 21 11.40 9.81 5.25
CA LEU A 21 10.18 10.53 5.59
C LEU A 21 9.02 9.55 5.87
N PRO A 22 8.26 9.72 6.97
CA PRO A 22 7.09 8.90 7.23
C PRO A 22 6.00 9.18 6.19
N CYS A 23 5.38 8.12 5.66
CA CYS A 23 4.23 8.25 4.78
C CYS A 23 3.00 8.69 5.60
N PRO A 24 2.31 9.78 5.22
CA PRO A 24 1.14 10.23 5.95
C PRO A 24 0.01 9.21 5.88
N HIS A 25 -0.71 9.02 6.99
CA HIS A 25 -1.89 8.18 7.06
C HIS A 25 -3.04 8.93 7.71
N VAL A 26 -4.26 8.68 7.24
CA VAL A 26 -5.49 9.30 7.74
C VAL A 26 -6.59 8.26 7.89
N SER A 27 -7.60 8.56 8.70
CA SER A 27 -8.80 7.73 8.75
C SER A 27 -9.56 7.81 7.42
N CYS A 28 -10.21 6.71 7.05
CA CYS A 28 -10.95 6.57 5.80
C CYS A 28 -12.34 7.24 5.89
N SER A 29 -12.40 8.55 6.13
CA SER A 29 -13.62 9.36 5.94
C SER A 29 -13.55 10.11 4.61
N GLU A 30 -14.70 10.37 4.00
CA GLU A 30 -14.81 11.08 2.71
C GLU A 30 -14.07 12.43 2.75
N THR A 31 -14.30 13.19 3.82
CA THR A 31 -13.64 14.48 4.06
C THR A 31 -12.12 14.37 4.18
N ASN A 32 -11.61 13.33 4.83
CA ASN A 32 -10.18 13.15 5.02
C ASN A 32 -9.48 12.70 3.73
N ILE A 33 -10.15 11.84 2.96
CA ILE A 33 -9.67 11.43 1.64
C ILE A 33 -9.61 12.63 0.70
N PHE A 34 -10.64 13.47 0.69
CA PHE A 34 -10.63 14.71 -0.08
C PHE A 34 -9.50 15.64 0.35
N ASN A 35 -9.39 15.90 1.65
CA ASN A 35 -8.39 16.83 2.20
C ASN A 35 -6.96 16.37 1.93
N ILE A 36 -6.67 15.07 2.04
CA ILE A 36 -5.31 14.59 1.79
C ILE A 36 -4.93 14.65 0.32
N LEU A 37 -5.88 14.45 -0.59
CA LEU A 37 -5.64 14.59 -2.04
C LEU A 37 -5.55 16.06 -2.47
N ALA A 38 -6.25 16.96 -1.76
CA ALA A 38 -6.23 18.40 -2.05
C ALA A 38 -4.98 19.11 -1.52
N LYS A 39 -4.40 18.59 -0.44
CA LYS A 39 -3.22 19.19 0.20
C LYS A 39 -2.03 19.14 -0.76
N PRO A 40 -1.23 20.22 -0.88
CA PRO A 40 0.03 20.16 -1.59
C PRO A 40 1.00 19.22 -0.85
N HIS A 41 1.64 18.33 -1.61
CA HIS A 41 2.69 17.44 -1.11
C HIS A 41 4.00 17.75 -1.83
N ASP A 42 5.12 17.50 -1.14
CA ASP A 42 6.47 17.61 -1.72
C ASP A 42 6.79 16.46 -2.70
N PHE A 43 5.81 15.60 -3.00
CA PHE A 43 5.91 14.45 -3.87
C PHE A 43 4.69 14.32 -4.78
N GLN A 44 4.88 13.67 -5.92
CA GLN A 44 3.77 13.32 -6.81
C GLN A 44 2.99 12.14 -6.23
N ILE A 45 1.67 12.28 -6.11
CA ILE A 45 0.80 11.20 -5.62
C ILE A 45 0.64 10.16 -6.74
N ASP A 46 1.19 8.96 -6.52
CA ASP A 46 0.98 7.84 -7.43
C ASP A 46 -0.37 7.12 -7.17
N GLY A 47 -0.77 6.99 -5.91
CA GLY A 47 -2.02 6.34 -5.51
C GLY A 47 -2.20 6.27 -4.01
N VAL A 48 -3.33 5.68 -3.59
CA VAL A 48 -3.78 5.60 -2.21
C VAL A 48 -3.86 4.14 -1.77
N LEU A 49 -3.25 3.84 -0.62
CA LEU A 49 -3.33 2.55 0.06
C LEU A 49 -4.39 2.58 1.15
N PHE A 50 -5.29 1.60 1.13
CA PHE A 50 -6.34 1.40 2.12
C PHE A 50 -6.00 0.19 2.98
N TYR A 51 -5.69 0.43 4.25
CA TYR A 51 -5.38 -0.64 5.20
C TYR A 51 -6.56 -0.90 6.13
N HIS A 52 -6.92 -2.17 6.31
CA HIS A 52 -7.83 -2.55 7.39
C HIS A 52 -7.14 -2.41 8.75
N ARG A 53 -7.78 -1.75 9.72
CA ARG A 53 -7.18 -1.39 11.03
C ARG A 53 -6.70 -2.60 11.85
N LEU A 54 -7.33 -3.76 11.65
CA LEU A 54 -6.97 -5.02 12.32
C LEU A 54 -6.07 -5.93 11.46
N SER A 55 -5.60 -5.44 10.31
CA SER A 55 -4.71 -6.22 9.45
C SER A 55 -3.36 -6.39 10.11
N GLN A 56 -2.95 -7.65 10.32
CA GLN A 56 -1.56 -7.95 10.69
C GLN A 56 -0.69 -7.93 9.44
N TYR A 57 0.58 -7.55 9.60
CA TYR A 57 1.54 -7.67 8.52
C TYR A 57 1.71 -9.14 8.14
N ARG A 58 1.36 -9.47 6.90
CA ARG A 58 1.61 -10.78 6.30
C ARG A 58 2.23 -10.56 4.93
N PRO A 59 3.41 -11.14 4.66
CA PRO A 59 4.05 -10.99 3.37
C PRO A 59 3.18 -11.63 2.28
N GLY A 60 3.15 -10.99 1.11
CA GLY A 60 2.35 -11.41 -0.03
C GLY A 60 1.05 -10.64 -0.20
N ARG A 61 0.24 -11.06 -1.17
CA ARG A 61 -1.00 -10.38 -1.54
C ARG A 61 -2.08 -10.69 -0.51
N ASN A 62 -2.60 -9.66 0.15
CA ASN A 62 -3.70 -9.77 1.09
C ASN A 62 -4.90 -8.93 0.60
N PRO A 63 -6.15 -9.38 0.84
CA PRO A 63 -7.33 -8.59 0.50
C PRO A 63 -7.63 -7.48 1.51
N LEU A 64 -6.89 -7.42 2.63
CA LEU A 64 -7.05 -6.45 3.70
C LEU A 64 -6.32 -5.13 3.44
N VAL A 65 -5.56 -5.07 2.35
CA VAL A 65 -4.89 -3.89 1.85
C VAL A 65 -5.32 -3.67 0.40
N GLY A 66 -5.97 -2.53 0.14
CA GLY A 66 -6.38 -2.09 -1.19
C GLY A 66 -5.45 -1.02 -1.74
N TRP A 67 -5.26 -1.00 -3.06
CA TRP A 67 -4.52 0.05 -3.76
C TRP A 67 -5.39 0.62 -4.87
N LEU A 68 -5.54 1.94 -4.90
CA LEU A 68 -6.28 2.65 -5.95
C LEU A 68 -5.50 3.85 -6.45
N LYS A 69 -5.58 4.10 -7.75
CA LYS A 69 -5.15 5.38 -8.31
C LYS A 69 -6.17 6.46 -7.94
N PRO A 70 -5.76 7.73 -7.82
CA PRO A 70 -6.69 8.76 -7.33
C PRO A 70 -7.89 9.00 -8.25
N TYR A 71 -7.73 8.85 -9.57
CA TYR A 71 -8.85 8.92 -10.54
C TYR A 71 -9.85 7.76 -10.41
N MET A 72 -9.47 6.63 -9.81
CA MET A 72 -10.37 5.49 -9.62
C MET A 72 -11.25 5.64 -8.38
N ILE A 73 -10.91 6.56 -7.47
CA ILE A 73 -11.60 6.73 -6.20
C ILE A 73 -13.07 7.11 -6.39
N PRO A 74 -13.42 8.08 -7.25
CA PRO A 74 -14.83 8.41 -7.50
C PRO A 74 -15.62 7.22 -8.05
N ASP A 75 -15.08 6.48 -9.00
CA ASP A 75 -15.79 5.37 -9.67
C ASP A 75 -15.96 4.12 -8.78
N ILE A 76 -15.08 3.92 -7.80
CA ILE A 76 -15.08 2.74 -6.94
C ILE A 76 -15.74 3.03 -5.59
N LEU A 77 -15.41 4.16 -4.97
CA LEU A 77 -15.90 4.53 -3.64
C LEU A 77 -17.11 5.47 -3.69
N GLY A 78 -17.39 6.12 -4.81
CA GLY A 78 -18.49 7.08 -4.93
C GLY A 78 -18.22 8.42 -4.21
N ILE A 79 -16.94 8.75 -4.00
CA ILE A 79 -16.51 9.94 -3.25
C ILE A 79 -15.99 10.98 -4.22
N GLU A 80 -16.37 12.25 -4.02
CA GLU A 80 -15.79 13.37 -4.76
C GLU A 80 -14.33 13.56 -4.37
N VAL A 81 -13.45 13.65 -5.37
CA VAL A 81 -12.03 13.97 -5.18
C VAL A 81 -11.69 15.28 -5.89
N PRO A 82 -10.69 16.03 -5.41
CA PRO A 82 -10.23 17.24 -6.10
C PRO A 82 -9.80 16.90 -7.53
N VAL A 83 -9.82 17.89 -8.43
CA VAL A 83 -9.24 17.70 -9.77
C VAL A 83 -7.73 17.62 -9.63
N ILE A 84 -7.23 16.41 -9.48
CA ILE A 84 -5.80 16.10 -9.48
C ILE A 84 -5.38 15.87 -10.92
N ASN A 85 -4.31 16.56 -11.35
CA ASN A 85 -3.70 16.41 -12.66
C ASN A 85 -3.22 14.97 -12.85
N THR A 86 -4.12 14.12 -13.33
CA THR A 86 -3.86 12.72 -13.63
C THR A 86 -3.46 12.65 -15.09
N ASN A 87 -2.24 13.11 -15.37
CA ASN A 87 -1.66 13.05 -16.72
C ASN A 87 -1.62 11.60 -17.27
N ASP A 88 -1.67 10.60 -16.39
CA ASP A 88 -1.68 9.17 -16.71
C ASP A 88 -3.07 8.51 -16.61
N ALA A 89 -4.14 9.28 -16.36
CA ALA A 89 -5.48 8.70 -16.35
C ALA A 89 -5.88 8.32 -17.78
N PRO A 90 -6.30 7.06 -18.04
CA PRO A 90 -6.95 6.72 -19.29
C PRO A 90 -8.24 7.54 -19.42
N VAL A 91 -8.59 7.91 -20.66
CA VAL A 91 -9.78 8.72 -20.98
C VAL A 91 -11.06 8.12 -20.38
N GLU A 92 -11.11 6.79 -20.22
CA GLU A 92 -12.16 6.09 -19.50
C GLU A 92 -11.58 5.01 -18.58
N PHE A 93 -12.07 4.94 -17.34
CA PHE A 93 -11.74 3.87 -16.42
C PHE A 93 -12.63 2.63 -16.67
N ASN A 94 -12.02 1.55 -17.15
CA ASN A 94 -12.73 0.29 -17.38
C ASN A 94 -12.57 -0.67 -16.20
N ARG A 95 -13.65 -0.84 -15.43
CA ARG A 95 -13.70 -1.73 -14.25
C ARG A 95 -13.45 -3.20 -14.60
N ASP A 96 -13.88 -3.68 -15.76
CA ASP A 96 -13.72 -5.08 -16.16
C ASP A 96 -12.26 -5.42 -16.43
N VAL A 97 -11.52 -4.49 -17.04
CA VAL A 97 -10.07 -4.60 -17.26
C VAL A 97 -9.34 -4.71 -15.92
N LEU A 98 -9.72 -3.90 -14.93
CA LEU A 98 -9.16 -3.95 -13.58
C LEU A 98 -9.46 -5.30 -12.90
N MET A 99 -10.69 -5.82 -13.05
CA MET A 99 -11.05 -7.12 -12.48
C MET A 99 -10.27 -8.26 -13.12
N GLU A 100 -10.07 -8.26 -14.43
CA GLU A 100 -9.30 -9.29 -15.12
C GLU A 100 -7.82 -9.24 -14.73
N ALA A 101 -7.22 -8.04 -14.63
CA ALA A 101 -5.87 -7.87 -14.12
C ALA A 101 -5.74 -8.44 -12.69
N ASN A 102 -6.71 -8.16 -11.82
CA ASN A 102 -6.74 -8.69 -10.47
C ASN A 102 -6.87 -10.23 -10.43
N LYS A 103 -7.66 -10.83 -11.32
CA LYS A 103 -7.77 -12.30 -11.43
C LYS A 103 -6.45 -12.93 -11.87
N LYS A 104 -5.75 -12.33 -12.84
CA LYS A 104 -4.42 -12.80 -13.28
C LYS A 104 -3.41 -12.76 -12.14
N LEU A 105 -3.39 -11.68 -11.35
CA LEU A 105 -2.50 -11.52 -10.20
C LEU A 105 -2.79 -12.51 -9.06
N GLN A 106 -4.05 -12.95 -8.88
CA GLN A 106 -4.37 -13.98 -7.88
C GLN A 106 -3.84 -15.36 -8.26
N LYS A 107 -3.78 -15.66 -9.56
CA LYS A 107 -3.28 -16.95 -10.05
C LYS A 107 -1.79 -17.11 -9.78
N THR A 108 -1.01 -16.02 -9.92
CA THR A 108 0.44 -16.03 -9.70
C THR A 108 0.83 -16.13 -8.21
N THR A 109 0.03 -15.61 -7.28
CA THR A 109 0.35 -15.70 -5.83
C THR A 109 0.16 -17.11 -5.26
N LYS A 110 -0.69 -17.95 -5.88
CA LYS A 110 -0.88 -19.34 -5.40
C LYS A 110 0.39 -20.21 -5.50
N ASP A 111 1.33 -19.84 -6.37
CA ASP A 111 2.58 -20.58 -6.57
C ASP A 111 3.70 -20.19 -5.59
N THR A 112 3.48 -19.15 -4.77
CA THR A 112 4.38 -18.76 -3.68
C THR A 112 3.69 -18.95 -2.33
N SER A 113 2.96 -20.05 -2.15
CA SER A 113 2.75 -20.56 -0.79
C SER A 113 4.14 -20.85 -0.22
N PHE A 114 4.58 -19.99 0.69
CA PHE A 114 5.75 -20.14 1.53
C PHE A 114 5.98 -21.63 1.81
N VAL A 115 7.05 -22.21 1.27
CA VAL A 115 7.52 -23.53 1.70
C VAL A 115 7.80 -23.34 3.18
N VAL A 116 6.84 -23.76 4.01
CA VAL A 116 7.11 -24.06 5.41
C VAL A 116 8.19 -25.13 5.33
N SER A 117 9.45 -24.71 5.46
CA SER A 117 10.53 -25.62 5.76
C SER A 117 10.05 -26.39 6.98
N LYS A 118 9.64 -27.64 6.78
CA LYS A 118 9.39 -28.55 7.88
C LYS A 118 10.66 -28.51 8.72
N SER A 119 10.56 -27.94 9.91
CA SER A 119 11.62 -28.04 10.91
C SER A 119 12.00 -29.53 10.99
N PRO A 120 13.29 -29.89 10.97
CA PRO A 120 13.70 -31.27 11.12
C PRO A 120 13.08 -31.81 12.41
N LYS A 121 12.30 -32.89 12.30
CA LYS A 121 11.93 -33.68 13.48
C LYS A 121 13.25 -34.17 14.06
N SER A 122 13.65 -33.62 15.21
CA SER A 122 14.71 -34.23 16.00
C SER A 122 14.15 -35.55 16.53
N ASP A 123 14.49 -36.64 15.84
CA ASP A 123 14.41 -37.99 16.39
C ASP A 123 15.38 -38.06 17.57
N ILE A 124 14.86 -37.85 18.78
CA ILE A 124 15.57 -38.24 20.00
C ILE A 124 15.01 -39.62 20.37
N SER A 125 15.62 -40.64 19.77
CA SER A 125 15.52 -42.02 20.24
C SER A 125 16.39 -42.21 21.47
N MET A 126 15.81 -42.89 22.45
CA MET A 126 16.29 -43.25 23.78
C MET A 126 17.73 -43.78 23.84
N LYS A 127 18.40 -43.51 24.97
CA LYS A 127 19.03 -44.51 25.83
C LYS A 127 19.18 -44.00 27.25
#